data_AF-A0A968TZS2-F1
#
_entry.id   AF-A0A968TZS2-F1
#
_cell.length_a   1.000
_cell.length_b   1.000
_cell.length_c   1.000
_cell.angle_alpha   90.00
_cell.angle_beta   90.00
_cell.angle_gamma   90.00
#
_symmetry.space_group_name_H-M   'P 1'
#
loop_
_entity.id
_entity.type
_entity.pdbx_description
1 polymer ?
#
loop_
_entity_poly.entity_id
_entity_poly.type
_entity_poly.pdbx_seq_one_letter_code
_entity_poly.pdbx_strand_id
1 'polypeptide(L)'
;MSFYQNGLRFECTRCSRCCARAGFRVPVGLGPPRPRTSDQFAGGRVRAGVLCSCPQQNGLRLSLKEKPNFDCIFWEPGGCRVYEARPLQCRSYPFWSDHLRTEAAWSELEESCPGVNHGTLHPRETIDDWLRRRKLEPLLVFKREDS
;
A
#
# COMPACT_ATOMS: atom_id res chain seq x y z
N MET A 1 11.48 9.81 21.06
CA MET A 1 10.03 10.08 21.16
C MET A 1 9.52 10.35 19.75
N SER A 2 8.51 9.62 19.25
CA SER A 2 7.98 9.84 17.89
C SER A 2 7.20 11.16 17.81
N PHE A 3 7.24 11.88 16.69
CA PHE A 3 6.53 13.17 16.57
C PHE A 3 4.99 12.99 16.57
N TYR A 4 4.51 11.86 16.06
CA TYR A 4 3.08 11.50 16.02
C TYR A 4 2.54 10.93 17.35
N GLN A 5 3.17 11.23 18.49
CA GLN A 5 2.74 10.73 19.80
C GLN A 5 1.29 11.09 20.14
N ASN A 6 0.83 12.26 19.70
CA ASN A 6 -0.55 12.73 19.89
C ASN A 6 -1.50 12.29 18.76
N GLY A 7 -1.05 11.37 17.89
CA GLY A 7 -1.76 10.98 16.67
C GLY A 7 -1.54 11.94 15.51
N LEU A 8 -2.07 11.58 14.34
CA LEU A 8 -2.04 12.38 13.13
C LEU A 8 -3.42 12.40 12.48
N ARG A 9 -3.78 13.52 11.86
CA ARG A 9 -5.03 13.62 11.10
C ARG A 9 -4.81 13.16 9.67
N PHE A 10 -5.71 12.32 9.18
CA PHE A 10 -5.73 11.93 7.78
C PHE A 10 -7.13 11.50 7.32
N GLU A 11 -7.51 11.97 6.14
CA GLU A 11 -8.69 11.52 5.41
C GLU A 11 -8.43 11.44 3.91
N CYS A 12 -8.75 10.30 3.30
CA CYS A 12 -8.53 10.12 1.87
C CYS A 12 -9.57 10.90 1.06
N THR A 13 -9.13 11.93 0.36
CA THR A 13 -9.96 12.78 -0.52
C THR A 13 -10.22 12.19 -1.91
N ARG A 14 -9.83 10.92 -2.14
CA ARG A 14 -9.89 10.25 -3.46
C ARG A 14 -9.20 11.03 -4.60
N CYS A 15 -8.20 11.85 -4.26
CA CYS A 15 -7.43 12.65 -5.23
C CYS A 15 -6.57 11.84 -6.21
N SER A 16 -6.53 10.50 -6.09
CA SER A 16 -5.78 9.59 -6.97
C SER A 16 -4.25 9.66 -6.91
N ARG A 17 -3.67 10.70 -6.28
CA ARG A 17 -2.21 10.96 -6.28
C ARG A 17 -1.36 9.83 -5.67
N CYS A 18 -1.89 9.09 -4.69
CA CYS A 18 -1.21 7.94 -4.09
C CYS A 18 -1.52 6.61 -4.78
N CYS A 19 -2.59 6.55 -5.58
CA CYS A 19 -3.06 5.32 -6.24
C CYS A 19 -2.59 5.20 -7.70
N ALA A 20 -2.39 6.33 -8.38
CA ALA A 20 -2.01 6.43 -9.79
C ALA A 20 -0.58 6.98 -9.98
N ARG A 21 0.33 6.62 -9.07
CA ARG A 21 1.71 7.10 -9.14
C ARG A 21 2.57 6.11 -9.92
N ALA A 22 3.12 6.57 -11.04
CA ALA A 22 4.02 5.79 -11.87
C ALA A 22 5.20 5.23 -11.05
N GLY A 23 5.53 3.96 -11.26
CA GLY A 23 6.67 3.29 -10.64
C GLY A 23 6.44 2.76 -9.23
N PHE A 24 5.24 2.94 -8.66
CA PHE A 24 4.90 2.39 -7.35
C PHE A 24 4.28 0.99 -7.47
N ARG A 25 5.14 -0.03 -7.61
CA ARG A 25 4.69 -1.42 -7.64
C ARG A 25 4.12 -1.84 -6.29
N VAL A 26 2.93 -2.43 -6.32
CA VAL A 26 2.25 -2.94 -5.13
C VAL A 26 2.62 -4.40 -4.90
N PRO A 27 3.49 -4.73 -3.93
CA PRO A 27 3.83 -6.10 -3.64
C PRO A 27 2.61 -6.84 -3.07
N VAL A 28 2.50 -8.12 -3.38
CA VAL A 28 1.40 -8.96 -2.89
C VAL A 28 1.93 -9.85 -1.77
N GLY A 29 1.34 -9.72 -0.59
CA GLY A 29 1.60 -10.58 0.56
C GLY A 29 0.61 -11.75 0.69
N LEU A 30 1.02 -12.76 1.45
CA LEU A 30 0.18 -13.88 1.93
C LEU A 30 -0.71 -13.48 3.12
N GLY A 31 -0.89 -12.17 3.37
CA GLY A 31 -1.70 -11.69 4.49
C GLY A 31 -3.10 -12.31 4.46
N PRO A 32 -3.75 -12.50 5.63
CA PRO A 32 -4.99 -13.24 5.72
C PRO A 32 -6.01 -12.65 4.75
N PRO A 33 -6.65 -13.48 3.89
CA PRO A 33 -7.67 -13.00 2.99
C PRO A 33 -8.76 -12.36 3.81
N ARG A 34 -8.95 -11.04 3.69
CA ARG A 34 -10.16 -10.45 4.25
C ARG A 34 -11.33 -11.00 3.44
N PRO A 35 -12.35 -11.54 4.12
CA PRO A 35 -13.48 -12.14 3.44
C PRO A 35 -14.24 -11.03 2.71
N ARG A 36 -14.54 -11.29 1.43
CA ARG A 36 -15.36 -10.50 0.51
C ARG A 36 -14.65 -9.25 -0.01
N THR A 37 -14.56 -9.13 -1.34
CA THR A 37 -14.95 -7.91 -2.12
C THR A 37 -14.43 -7.87 -3.56
N SER A 38 -13.64 -8.83 -4.06
CA SER A 38 -13.54 -9.06 -5.51
C SER A 38 -13.05 -10.47 -5.84
N ASP A 39 -13.60 -11.08 -6.91
CA ASP A 39 -13.16 -12.39 -7.45
C ASP A 39 -11.68 -12.42 -7.88
N GLN A 40 -11.04 -11.26 -7.86
CA GLN A 40 -9.63 -11.04 -8.20
C GLN A 40 -8.69 -11.30 -7.01
N PHE A 41 -9.20 -11.23 -5.77
CA PHE A 41 -8.44 -11.42 -4.51
C PHE A 41 -9.07 -12.47 -3.57
N ALA A 42 -10.07 -13.22 -4.05
CA ALA A 42 -10.81 -14.19 -3.25
C ALA A 42 -9.88 -15.28 -2.66
N GLY A 43 -9.99 -15.50 -1.34
CA GLY A 43 -9.36 -16.64 -0.67
C GLY A 43 -7.84 -16.66 -0.68
N GLY A 44 -7.18 -15.50 -0.83
CA GLY A 44 -5.71 -15.41 -0.81
C GLY A 44 -5.07 -15.81 -2.15
N ARG A 45 -5.88 -16.00 -3.19
CA ARG A 45 -5.41 -16.23 -4.56
C ARG A 45 -5.65 -14.99 -5.39
N VAL A 46 -4.58 -14.25 -5.65
CA VAL A 46 -4.60 -13.21 -6.67
C VAL A 46 -4.50 -13.89 -8.04
N ARG A 47 -5.44 -13.60 -8.96
CA ARG A 47 -5.42 -14.21 -10.31
C ARG A 47 -4.06 -14.00 -10.98
N ALA A 48 -3.42 -15.06 -11.50
CA ALA A 48 -2.10 -14.95 -12.13
C ALA A 48 -2.04 -13.86 -13.23
N GLY A 49 -3.15 -13.62 -13.93
CA GLY A 49 -3.29 -12.58 -14.95
C GLY A 49 -3.02 -11.14 -14.48
N VAL A 50 -3.11 -10.86 -13.17
CA VAL A 50 -2.92 -9.50 -12.60
C VAL A 50 -1.58 -9.34 -11.86
N LEU A 51 -0.73 -10.38 -11.83
CA LEU A 51 0.55 -10.37 -11.11
C LEU A 51 1.74 -10.27 -12.07
N CYS A 52 2.77 -9.52 -11.67
CA CYS A 52 4.09 -9.57 -12.28
C CYS A 52 5.14 -10.03 -11.27
N SER A 53 6.19 -10.68 -11.77
CA SER A 53 7.37 -11.03 -10.99
C SER A 53 8.40 -9.90 -11.08
N CYS A 54 8.84 -9.39 -9.95
CA CYS A 54 9.89 -8.40 -9.85
C CYS A 54 11.16 -9.08 -9.34
N PRO A 55 12.29 -9.02 -10.08
CA PRO A 55 13.58 -9.46 -9.57
C PRO A 55 13.91 -8.77 -8.24
N GLN A 56 14.41 -9.54 -7.29
CA GLN A 56 15.00 -9.08 -6.04
C GLN A 56 16.41 -9.67 -5.94
N GLN A 57 17.23 -9.11 -5.05
CA GLN A 57 18.60 -9.61 -4.83
C GLN A 57 18.65 -11.13 -4.62
N ASN A 58 17.70 -11.69 -3.86
CA ASN A 58 17.68 -13.12 -3.48
C ASN A 58 16.40 -13.85 -3.94
N GLY A 59 15.81 -13.47 -5.08
CA GLY A 59 14.59 -14.13 -5.57
C GLY A 59 13.71 -13.31 -6.49
N LEU A 60 12.45 -13.74 -6.63
CA LEU A 60 11.40 -13.05 -7.37
C LEU A 60 10.27 -12.67 -6.41
N ARG A 61 9.96 -11.37 -6.32
CA ARG A 61 8.81 -10.87 -5.55
C ARG A 61 7.61 -10.68 -6.46
N LEU A 62 6.45 -11.20 -6.07
CA LEU A 62 5.20 -10.93 -6.80
C LEU A 62 4.65 -9.54 -6.45
N SER A 63 4.26 -8.79 -7.48
CA SER A 63 3.59 -7.50 -7.37
C SER A 63 2.40 -7.42 -8.32
N LEU A 64 1.53 -6.43 -8.13
CA LEU A 64 0.49 -6.13 -9.11
C LEU A 64 1.10 -5.63 -10.42
N LYS A 65 0.54 -6.09 -11.55
CA LYS A 65 0.90 -5.58 -12.88
C LYS A 65 0.63 -4.09 -12.98
N GLU A 66 1.45 -3.43 -13.77
CA GLU A 66 1.21 -2.07 -14.25
C GLU A 66 0.68 -2.14 -15.69
N LYS A 67 -0.20 -1.20 -16.04
CA LYS A 67 -0.63 -0.92 -17.41
C LYS A 67 0.52 -0.25 -18.18
N PRO A 68 0.47 -0.14 -19.53
CA PRO A 68 1.51 0.54 -20.31
C PRO A 68 1.78 1.99 -19.90
N ASN A 69 0.80 2.65 -19.29
CA ASN A 69 0.90 4.02 -18.76
C ASN A 69 1.39 4.07 -17.29
N PHE A 70 1.92 2.97 -16.75
CA PHE A 70 2.42 2.81 -15.38
C PHE A 70 1.36 2.84 -14.26
N ASP A 71 0.07 2.90 -14.61
CA ASP A 71 -0.99 2.75 -13.63
C ASP A 71 -1.09 1.30 -13.13
N CYS A 72 -1.55 1.12 -11.88
CA CYS A 72 -1.91 -0.20 -11.38
C CYS A 72 -2.96 -0.87 -12.28
N ILE A 73 -2.89 -2.19 -12.44
CA ILE A 73 -3.87 -2.97 -13.21
C ILE A 73 -5.34 -2.76 -12.77
N PHE A 74 -5.57 -2.34 -11.53
CA PHE A 74 -6.90 -2.02 -10.98
C PHE A 74 -7.27 -0.53 -11.01
N TRP A 75 -6.43 0.31 -11.57
CA TRP A 75 -6.75 1.71 -11.74
C TRP A 75 -7.62 1.92 -12.98
N GLU A 76 -8.69 2.70 -12.88
CA GLU A 76 -9.49 3.15 -14.03
C GLU A 76 -9.68 4.68 -13.96
N PRO A 77 -10.07 5.35 -15.06
CA PRO A 77 -10.48 6.75 -14.99
C PRO A 77 -11.54 6.95 -13.91
N GLY A 78 -11.19 7.71 -12.87
CA GLY A 78 -12.07 7.97 -11.72
C GLY A 78 -11.78 7.17 -10.44
N GLY A 79 -10.87 6.19 -10.44
CA GLY A 79 -10.44 5.56 -9.19
C GLY A 79 -9.97 4.10 -9.26
N CYS A 80 -9.63 3.56 -8.09
CA CYS A 80 -9.32 2.15 -7.92
C CYS A 80 -10.62 1.32 -7.91
N ARG A 81 -10.79 0.42 -8.88
CA ARG A 81 -11.98 -0.44 -8.99
C ARG A 81 -12.11 -1.51 -7.90
N VAL A 82 -11.05 -1.72 -7.12
CA VAL A 82 -11.01 -2.64 -5.96
C VAL A 82 -10.74 -1.89 -4.65
N TYR A 83 -11.26 -0.67 -4.52
CA TYR A 83 -10.96 0.24 -3.40
C TYR A 83 -11.12 -0.40 -2.00
N GLU A 84 -12.19 -1.16 -1.79
CA GLU A 84 -12.46 -1.86 -0.52
C GLU A 84 -11.53 -3.07 -0.30
N ALA A 85 -11.10 -3.71 -1.39
CA ALA A 85 -10.22 -4.88 -1.38
C ALA A 85 -8.73 -4.50 -1.52
N ARG A 86 -8.37 -3.22 -1.37
CA ARG A 86 -7.01 -2.73 -1.57
C ARG A 86 -5.99 -3.55 -0.76
N PRO A 87 -4.82 -3.86 -1.33
CA PRO A 87 -3.72 -4.48 -0.59
C PRO A 87 -3.31 -3.65 0.63
N LEU A 88 -2.63 -4.29 1.59
CA LEU A 88 -2.21 -3.62 2.82
C LEU A 88 -1.41 -2.35 2.52
N GLN A 89 -0.50 -2.39 1.54
CA GLN A 89 0.31 -1.25 1.16
C GLN A 89 -0.53 -0.01 0.81
N CYS A 90 -1.60 -0.19 0.04
CA CYS A 90 -2.50 0.89 -0.38
C CYS A 90 -3.43 1.35 0.75
N ARG A 91 -3.87 0.45 1.62
CA ARG A 91 -4.76 0.78 2.76
C ARG A 91 -4.04 1.53 3.87
N SER A 92 -2.77 1.22 4.08
CA SER A 92 -1.98 1.83 5.15
C SER A 92 -1.41 3.20 4.76
N TYR A 93 -1.71 3.73 3.57
CA TYR A 93 -1.32 5.09 3.21
C TYR A 93 -2.17 6.08 4.04
N PRO A 94 -1.58 7.13 4.64
CA PRO A 94 -0.21 7.62 4.50
C PRO A 94 0.76 7.11 5.58
N PHE A 95 0.35 6.20 6.46
CA PHE A 95 1.14 5.69 7.59
C PHE A 95 2.24 4.71 7.18
N TRP A 96 3.07 5.12 6.22
CA TRP A 96 4.26 4.39 5.78
C TRP A 96 5.46 4.86 6.61
N SER A 97 6.43 3.97 6.83
CA SER A 97 7.63 4.26 7.61
C SER A 97 8.35 5.52 7.12
N ASP A 98 8.39 5.74 5.81
CA ASP A 98 9.12 6.84 5.19
C ASP A 98 8.47 8.20 5.48
N HIS A 99 7.13 8.25 5.47
CA HIS A 99 6.36 9.45 5.81
C HIS A 99 6.39 9.76 7.31
N LEU A 100 6.57 8.72 8.15
CA LEU A 100 6.58 8.83 9.60
C LEU A 100 7.99 8.92 10.19
N ARG A 101 9.01 9.09 9.35
CA ARG A 101 10.41 9.16 9.76
C ARG A 101 10.71 10.42 10.57
N THR A 102 10.17 11.56 10.13
CA THR A 102 10.32 12.86 10.78
C THR A 102 9.06 13.68 10.55
N GLU A 103 8.83 14.69 11.41
CA GLU A 103 7.76 15.67 11.21
C GLU A 103 7.91 16.39 9.87
N ALA A 104 9.14 16.74 9.48
CA ALA A 104 9.42 17.34 8.17
C ALA A 104 8.98 16.46 6.99
N ALA A 105 9.18 15.13 7.06
CA ALA A 105 8.73 14.22 6.00
C ALA A 105 7.19 14.14 5.92
N TRP A 106 6.51 14.31 7.06
CA TRP A 106 5.06 14.39 7.10
C TRP A 106 4.54 15.72 6.53
N SER A 107 5.21 16.84 6.84
CA SER A 107 4.89 18.15 6.26
C SER A 107 5.12 18.18 4.75
N GLU A 108 6.21 17.56 4.26
CA GLU A 108 6.45 17.43 2.81
C GLU A 108 5.36 16.59 2.13
N LEU A 109 4.84 15.57 2.81
CA LEU A 109 3.74 14.77 2.28
C LEU A 109 2.47 15.60 2.05
N GLU A 110 2.20 16.60 2.89
CA GLU A 110 1.05 17.51 2.78
C GLU A 110 1.00 18.22 1.42
N GLU A 111 2.15 18.65 0.89
CA GLU A 111 2.26 19.31 -0.42
C GLU A 111 1.75 18.40 -1.55
N SER A 112 1.98 17.10 -1.42
CA SER A 112 1.59 16.11 -2.42
C SER A 112 0.22 15.47 -2.15
N CYS A 113 -0.26 15.49 -0.89
CA CYS A 113 -1.47 14.80 -0.47
C CYS A 113 -2.44 15.74 0.27
N PRO A 114 -3.56 16.14 -0.36
CA PRO A 114 -4.54 17.03 0.26
C PRO A 114 -5.35 16.38 1.41
N GLY A 115 -5.07 15.12 1.74
CA GLY A 115 -5.73 14.42 2.85
C GLY A 115 -4.93 14.45 4.15
N VAL A 116 -3.64 14.81 4.08
CA VAL A 116 -2.75 14.94 5.25
C VAL A 116 -3.24 16.11 6.11
N ASN A 117 -3.18 15.95 7.44
CA ASN A 117 -3.61 16.95 8.42
C ASN A 117 -5.11 17.30 8.40
N HIS A 118 -5.93 16.55 7.66
CA HIS A 118 -7.38 16.75 7.55
C HIS A 118 -8.18 15.55 8.07
N GLY A 119 -9.43 15.82 8.45
CA GLY A 119 -10.41 14.79 8.80
C GLY A 119 -10.10 14.06 10.11
N THR A 120 -10.21 12.73 10.06
CA THR A 120 -10.17 11.86 11.25
C THR A 120 -8.79 11.88 11.92
N LEU A 121 -8.79 12.01 13.25
CA LEU A 121 -7.57 11.85 14.06
C LEU A 121 -7.30 10.36 14.27
N HIS A 122 -6.16 9.89 13.79
CA HIS A 122 -5.66 8.53 14.00
C HIS A 122 -4.72 8.53 15.20
N PRO A 123 -5.06 7.84 16.29
CA PRO A 123 -4.21 7.80 17.47
C PRO A 123 -2.95 6.98 17.19
N ARG A 124 -1.93 7.17 18.04
CA ARG A 124 -0.63 6.53 17.89
C ARG A 124 -0.73 5.01 17.75
N GLU A 125 -1.61 4.38 18.54
CA GLU A 125 -1.81 2.93 18.56
C GLU A 125 -2.26 2.41 17.19
N THR A 126 -3.13 3.16 16.51
CA THR A 126 -3.58 2.84 15.15
C THR A 126 -2.43 2.98 14.14
N ILE A 127 -1.61 4.01 14.27
CA ILE A 127 -0.45 4.24 13.40
C ILE A 127 0.59 3.13 13.60
N ASP A 128 0.89 2.77 14.84
CA ASP A 128 1.82 1.71 15.21
C ASP A 128 1.33 0.33 14.72
N ASP A 129 0.01 0.07 14.75
CA ASP A 129 -0.60 -1.14 14.17
C ASP A 129 -0.42 -1.20 12.64
N TRP A 130 -0.60 -0.08 11.92
CA TRP A 130 -0.31 -0.04 10.48
C TRP A 130 1.16 -0.34 10.17
N LEU A 131 2.08 0.28 10.89
CA LEU A 131 3.52 0.05 10.74
C LEU A 131 3.88 -1.42 11.04
N ARG A 132 3.35 -1.98 12.14
CA ARG A 132 3.54 -3.38 12.50
C ARG A 132 3.02 -4.30 11.41
N ARG A 133 1.79 -4.11 10.92
CA ARG A 133 1.19 -4.94 9.88
C ARG A 133 2.02 -4.92 8.59
N ARG A 134 2.47 -3.75 8.15
CA ARG A 134 3.33 -3.63 6.95
C ARG A 134 4.67 -4.35 7.13
N LYS A 135 5.29 -4.22 8.30
CA LYS A 135 6.57 -4.87 8.61
C LYS A 135 6.43 -6.40 8.66
N LEU A 136 5.31 -6.89 9.17
CA LEU A 136 5.03 -8.31 9.31
C LEU A 136 4.40 -8.93 8.06
N GLU A 137 4.04 -8.15 7.04
CA GLU A 137 3.37 -8.67 5.85
C GLU A 137 4.28 -9.69 5.16
N PRO A 138 3.90 -10.98 5.11
CA PRO A 138 4.70 -12.00 4.45
C PRO A 138 4.59 -11.81 2.94
N LEU A 139 5.52 -11.06 2.35
CA LEU A 139 5.56 -10.83 0.92
C LEU A 139 5.85 -12.14 0.17
N LEU A 140 5.16 -12.37 -0.94
CA LEU A 140 5.40 -13.51 -1.82
C LEU A 140 6.74 -13.34 -2.53
N VAL A 141 7.77 -14.00 -2.01
CA VAL A 141 9.12 -14.04 -2.57
C VAL A 141 9.50 -15.49 -2.86
N PHE A 142 9.69 -15.82 -4.14
CA PHE A 142 10.30 -17.08 -4.55
C PHE A 142 11.81 -16.93 -4.45
N LYS A 143 12.43 -17.63 -3.50
CA LYS A 143 13.89 -17.69 -3.43
C LYS A 143 14.40 -18.49 -4.62
N ARG A 144 15.52 -18.07 -5.21
CA ARG A 144 16.27 -18.95 -6.11
C ARG A 144 16.83 -20.06 -5.23
N GLU A 145 16.52 -21.32 -5.54
CA GLU A 145 17.23 -22.44 -4.92
C GLU A 145 18.68 -22.35 -5.42
N ASP A 146 19.59 -22.11 -4.50
CA ASP A 146 21.02 -22.16 -4.77
C ASP A 146 21.34 -23.62 -5.13
N SER A 147 21.65 -23.86 -6.41
CA SER A 147 22.26 -25.12 -6.88
C SER A 147 23.75 -25.12 -6.58
#